data_AF-A0A1E7HT85-F1
#
_entry.id   AF-A0A1E7HT85-F1
#
_cell.length_a   1.000
_cell.length_b   1.000
_cell.length_c   1.000
_cell.angle_alpha   90.00
_cell.angle_beta   90.00
_cell.angle_gamma   90.00
#
_symmetry.space_group_name_H-M   'P 1'
#
loop_
_entity.id
_entity.type
_entity.pdbx_description
1 polymer ?
#
loop_
_entity_poly.entity_id
_entity_poly.type
_entity_poly.pdbx_seq_one_letter_code
_entity_poly.pdbx_strand_id
1 'polypeptide(L)'
;MGHDYSFYLPSLLDGYFWHQINGLWKIPWFTPSFCGGSLNYININNGYYTVPQFITFFTDPLTAVRFTFLLFAGLGLSGFYLLLRRAFFTSQTISFLGAGLFMFNGFYAHRMLIGHLFLHSFMLLPFIAFILLRPLPEEKKGRHWQFVFDIVIGGFLFAYMVQSGFSSFMIPGIISIVVAGLIHGLLFGKQCHFLIRWVGSGFVGILLCSSKLVAIFSLMESFPRSGYKLPGARSFFEAAWLMLKSLFISPAFDPCRIEKLTNVQWHLGRHEWEYSVTFIPLIIMLYGGWKILQQIEKKDLGLKLSRIRWLSVAAITALLILPVALNTFSPGWNTFLKQLPLLKNLSNLIRWVIIYIPIVILAATLILEKIAISSKYKMGIIVISMAAVIALNALTERDFYHSQNYDPEEIIKTYNLVKEGLWMPEITNIGVYLNKNGQTIMPLFRNNMLIHGASQLLCYEPLFGYRLEDFPIKSLHPGPAMEENKGVLNIKNPSCYVWPEVNNCEPGDHFTVEQKEAAKTFLNFRHFPFQMPTSQRIANWINGLSLIAALFFLTLYGARALIAYRRMSPFES
;
A
#
# COMPACT_ATOMS: atom_id res chain seq x y z
N MET A 1 -5.71 -3.85 -20.22
CA MET A 1 -5.51 -3.36 -18.83
C MET A 1 -4.03 -3.16 -18.58
N GLY A 2 -3.66 -2.41 -17.52
CA GLY A 2 -2.27 -2.26 -17.09
C GLY A 2 -1.53 -3.59 -16.91
N HIS A 3 -0.24 -3.62 -17.21
CA HIS A 3 0.55 -4.85 -17.25
C HIS A 3 0.65 -5.56 -15.90
N ASP A 4 0.69 -4.84 -14.76
CA ASP A 4 0.84 -5.48 -13.44
C ASP A 4 -0.40 -6.25 -13.02
N TYR A 5 -1.54 -6.05 -13.67
CA TYR A 5 -2.71 -6.91 -13.47
C TYR A 5 -2.44 -8.37 -13.87
N SER A 6 -1.40 -8.64 -14.67
CA SER A 6 -0.96 -10.00 -14.95
C SER A 6 -0.36 -10.71 -13.74
N PHE A 7 0.01 -9.98 -12.70
CA PHE A 7 0.34 -10.53 -11.39
C PHE A 7 -0.92 -10.65 -10.52
N TYR A 8 -1.66 -9.55 -10.37
CA TYR A 8 -2.69 -9.45 -9.34
C TYR A 8 -3.99 -10.18 -9.66
N LEU A 9 -4.47 -10.21 -10.92
CA LEU A 9 -5.71 -10.94 -11.22
C LEU A 9 -5.55 -12.46 -11.05
N PRO A 10 -4.46 -13.10 -11.53
CA PRO A 10 -4.18 -14.49 -11.20
C PRO A 10 -4.03 -14.72 -9.69
N SER A 11 -3.40 -13.80 -8.96
CA SER A 11 -3.26 -13.91 -7.49
C SER A 11 -4.61 -13.80 -6.75
N LEU A 12 -5.54 -12.98 -7.23
CA LEU A 12 -6.90 -12.90 -6.66
C LEU A 12 -7.69 -14.19 -6.92
N LEU A 13 -7.53 -14.76 -8.12
CA LEU A 13 -8.14 -16.04 -8.50
C LEU A 13 -7.55 -17.20 -7.68
N ASP A 14 -6.23 -17.22 -7.47
CA ASP A 14 -5.53 -18.15 -6.58
C ASP A 14 -6.08 -18.11 -5.14
N GLY A 15 -6.26 -16.90 -4.60
CA GLY A 15 -6.90 -16.72 -3.30
C GLY A 15 -8.36 -17.19 -3.29
N TYR A 16 -9.09 -17.04 -4.39
CA TYR A 16 -10.44 -17.58 -4.52
C TYR A 16 -10.45 -19.12 -4.50
N PHE A 17 -9.53 -19.77 -5.21
CA PHE A 17 -9.38 -21.23 -5.17
C PHE A 17 -9.13 -21.74 -3.75
N TRP A 18 -8.20 -21.10 -3.04
CA TRP A 18 -7.94 -21.43 -1.64
C TRP A 18 -9.20 -21.27 -0.79
N HIS A 19 -9.93 -20.17 -0.94
CA HIS A 19 -11.15 -19.89 -0.18
C HIS A 19 -12.25 -20.95 -0.42
N GLN A 20 -12.47 -21.36 -1.67
CA GLN A 20 -13.46 -22.39 -1.99
C GLN A 20 -13.16 -23.73 -1.30
N ILE A 21 -11.88 -24.08 -1.18
CA ILE A 21 -11.45 -25.38 -0.64
C ILE A 21 -11.29 -25.35 0.89
N ASN A 22 -10.84 -24.22 1.45
CA ASN A 22 -10.39 -24.14 2.85
C ASN A 22 -11.22 -23.19 3.72
N GLY A 23 -12.05 -22.34 3.12
CA GLY A 23 -12.77 -21.27 3.80
C GLY A 23 -11.89 -20.07 4.17
N LEU A 24 -12.47 -19.13 4.93
CA LEU A 24 -11.84 -17.84 5.28
C LEU A 24 -10.77 -17.94 6.38
N TRP A 25 -10.96 -18.86 7.33
CA TRP A 25 -10.22 -18.86 8.59
C TRP A 25 -8.88 -19.60 8.52
N LYS A 26 -8.65 -20.38 7.46
CA LYS A 26 -7.37 -21.08 7.23
C LYS A 26 -6.41 -20.17 6.49
N ILE A 27 -5.23 -19.95 7.08
CA ILE A 27 -4.17 -19.12 6.51
C ILE A 27 -3.57 -19.81 5.27
N PRO A 28 -3.60 -19.17 4.08
CA PRO A 28 -2.90 -19.67 2.90
C PRO A 28 -1.41 -19.39 3.01
N TRP A 29 -0.65 -20.22 3.71
CA TRP A 29 0.80 -20.01 3.82
C TRP A 29 1.49 -20.03 2.46
N PHE A 30 1.05 -20.94 1.59
CA PHE A 30 1.68 -21.27 0.32
C PHE A 30 0.63 -21.48 -0.79
N THR A 31 1.08 -21.44 -2.05
CA THR A 31 0.24 -21.73 -3.23
C THR A 31 1.00 -22.58 -4.26
N PRO A 32 0.35 -23.57 -4.90
CA PRO A 32 0.97 -24.34 -5.99
C PRO A 32 1.01 -23.56 -7.32
N SER A 33 0.27 -22.46 -7.47
CA SER A 33 -0.05 -21.85 -8.78
C SER A 33 1.12 -21.19 -9.50
N PHE A 34 2.14 -20.75 -8.78
CA PHE A 34 3.23 -19.94 -9.34
C PHE A 34 4.59 -20.53 -9.00
N CYS A 35 5.54 -20.44 -9.95
CA CYS A 35 6.95 -20.80 -9.76
C CYS A 35 7.17 -22.26 -9.35
N GLY A 36 6.27 -23.18 -9.70
CA GLY A 36 6.30 -24.57 -9.22
C GLY A 36 6.02 -24.72 -7.73
N GLY A 37 5.33 -23.75 -7.11
CA GLY A 37 5.08 -23.68 -5.69
C GLY A 37 5.72 -22.43 -5.08
N SER A 38 4.91 -21.54 -4.52
CA SER A 38 5.34 -20.23 -4.02
C SER A 38 4.65 -19.87 -2.70
N LEU A 39 5.00 -18.70 -2.18
CA LEU A 39 4.48 -18.12 -0.95
C LEU A 39 3.19 -17.35 -1.22
N ASN A 40 2.20 -17.47 -0.33
CA ASN A 40 0.97 -16.69 -0.40
C ASN A 40 0.89 -15.69 0.76
N TYR A 41 0.54 -16.10 1.98
CA TYR A 41 0.38 -15.20 3.13
C TYR A 41 1.61 -14.34 3.45
N ILE A 42 2.79 -14.91 3.27
CA ILE A 42 4.09 -14.28 3.58
C ILE A 42 4.49 -13.30 2.47
N ASN A 43 4.03 -13.53 1.24
CA ASN A 43 4.38 -12.69 0.12
C ASN A 43 3.80 -11.29 0.32
N ILE A 44 4.70 -10.30 0.34
CA ILE A 44 4.37 -8.88 0.55
C ILE A 44 3.49 -8.36 -0.59
N ASN A 45 3.65 -8.90 -1.78
CA ASN A 45 2.87 -8.53 -2.95
C ASN A 45 1.60 -9.36 -3.09
N ASN A 46 1.30 -10.30 -2.19
CA ASN A 46 0.05 -11.05 -2.15
C ASN A 46 -0.85 -10.53 -1.01
N GLY A 47 -2.12 -10.36 -1.32
CA GLY A 47 -3.09 -9.65 -0.49
C GLY A 47 -4.28 -10.51 -0.11
N TYR A 48 -4.09 -11.74 0.36
CA TYR A 48 -5.23 -12.59 0.73
C TYR A 48 -6.15 -11.95 1.80
N TYR A 49 -5.57 -11.30 2.81
CA TYR A 49 -6.32 -10.57 3.85
C TYR A 49 -6.52 -9.09 3.49
N THR A 50 -6.99 -8.82 2.28
CA THR A 50 -7.25 -7.46 1.78
C THR A 50 -8.67 -7.32 1.27
N VAL A 51 -9.14 -6.07 1.17
CA VAL A 51 -10.46 -5.75 0.61
C VAL A 51 -10.65 -6.29 -0.82
N PRO A 52 -9.72 -6.11 -1.79
CA PRO A 52 -9.92 -6.66 -3.13
C PRO A 52 -10.05 -8.19 -3.13
N GLN A 53 -9.27 -8.92 -2.31
CA GLN A 53 -9.45 -10.37 -2.18
C GLN A 53 -10.81 -10.71 -1.57
N PHE A 54 -11.20 -10.03 -0.49
CA PHE A 54 -12.48 -10.26 0.17
C PHE A 54 -13.67 -10.06 -0.78
N ILE A 55 -13.64 -9.00 -1.60
CA ILE A 55 -14.67 -8.75 -2.61
C ILE A 55 -14.67 -9.85 -3.68
N THR A 56 -13.49 -10.37 -4.04
CA THR A 56 -13.36 -11.47 -5.04
C THR A 56 -14.07 -12.77 -4.60
N PHE A 57 -14.30 -12.96 -3.30
CA PHE A 57 -15.11 -14.10 -2.83
C PHE A 57 -16.57 -14.02 -3.29
N PHE A 58 -17.06 -12.83 -3.66
CA PHE A 58 -18.46 -12.61 -4.05
C PHE A 58 -18.61 -12.27 -5.55
N THR A 59 -17.59 -11.70 -6.17
CA THR A 59 -17.59 -11.26 -7.58
C THR A 59 -16.26 -11.57 -8.28
N ASP A 60 -16.22 -11.47 -9.60
CA ASP A 60 -14.99 -11.77 -10.35
C ASP A 60 -13.85 -10.79 -10.02
N PRO A 61 -12.57 -11.19 -10.24
CA PRO A 61 -11.41 -10.36 -9.88
C PRO A 61 -11.42 -8.95 -10.48
N LEU A 62 -11.91 -8.78 -11.71
CA LEU A 62 -11.93 -7.47 -12.37
C LEU A 62 -12.97 -6.55 -11.72
N THR A 63 -14.16 -7.08 -11.45
CA THR A 63 -15.21 -6.34 -10.73
C THR A 63 -14.76 -5.98 -9.32
N ALA A 64 -14.06 -6.89 -8.62
CA ALA A 64 -13.49 -6.62 -7.30
C ALA A 64 -12.47 -5.46 -7.30
N VAL A 65 -11.62 -5.38 -8.32
CA VAL A 65 -10.69 -4.27 -8.53
C VAL A 65 -11.42 -2.94 -8.73
N ARG A 66 -12.49 -2.92 -9.55
CA ARG A 66 -13.30 -1.71 -9.80
C ARG A 66 -13.99 -1.23 -8.52
N PHE A 67 -14.58 -2.14 -7.74
CA PHE A 67 -15.16 -1.78 -6.45
C PHE A 67 -14.12 -1.26 -5.46
N THR A 68 -12.95 -1.90 -5.41
CA THR A 68 -11.84 -1.44 -4.57
C THR A 68 -11.42 -0.01 -4.93
N PHE A 69 -11.36 0.31 -6.23
CA PHE A 69 -11.07 1.66 -6.71
C PHE A 69 -12.08 2.70 -6.16
N LEU A 70 -13.38 2.43 -6.33
CA LEU A 70 -14.42 3.36 -5.91
C LEU A 70 -14.50 3.49 -4.38
N LEU A 71 -14.39 2.38 -3.67
CA LEU A 71 -14.44 2.35 -2.21
C LEU A 71 -13.30 3.15 -1.61
N PHE A 72 -12.05 2.93 -2.05
CA PHE A 72 -10.90 3.63 -1.48
C PHE A 72 -10.83 5.09 -1.92
N ALA A 73 -11.33 5.46 -3.11
CA ALA A 73 -11.58 6.85 -3.47
C ALA A 73 -12.53 7.52 -2.45
N GLY A 74 -13.66 6.86 -2.14
CA GLY A 74 -14.64 7.34 -1.17
C GLY A 74 -14.10 7.43 0.26
N LEU A 75 -13.28 6.46 0.69
CA LEU A 75 -12.61 6.49 1.99
C LEU A 75 -11.58 7.62 2.07
N GLY A 76 -10.81 7.86 1.01
CA GLY A 76 -9.88 8.99 0.95
C GLY A 76 -10.57 10.35 0.99
N LEU A 77 -11.65 10.51 0.22
CA LEU A 77 -12.51 11.70 0.26
C LEU A 77 -13.05 11.93 1.68
N SER A 78 -13.68 10.92 2.27
CA SER A 78 -14.30 11.00 3.60
C SER A 78 -13.27 11.25 4.69
N GLY A 79 -12.14 10.54 4.65
CA GLY A 79 -11.06 10.69 5.61
C GLY A 79 -10.43 12.08 5.58
N PHE A 80 -10.18 12.63 4.39
CA PHE A 80 -9.60 13.96 4.26
C PHE A 80 -10.60 15.05 4.65
N TYR A 81 -11.88 14.89 4.30
CA TYR A 81 -12.94 15.77 4.78
C TYR A 81 -13.03 15.79 6.31
N LEU A 82 -13.02 14.61 6.95
CA LEU A 82 -13.07 14.50 8.42
C LEU A 82 -11.82 15.10 9.07
N LEU A 83 -10.64 14.84 8.52
CA LEU A 83 -9.38 15.44 8.97
C LEU A 83 -9.49 16.97 8.99
N LEU A 84 -9.87 17.57 7.85
CA LEU A 84 -10.00 19.02 7.72
C LEU A 84 -11.11 19.61 8.61
N ARG A 85 -12.29 18.98 8.63
CA ARG A 85 -13.47 19.53 9.29
C ARG A 85 -13.40 19.38 10.81
N ARG A 86 -12.95 18.22 11.28
CA ARG A 86 -13.07 17.83 12.69
C ARG A 86 -11.76 17.91 13.46
N ALA A 87 -10.61 17.75 12.81
CA ALA A 87 -9.31 17.91 13.47
C ALA A 87 -8.71 19.30 13.25
N PHE A 88 -8.80 19.85 12.03
CA PHE A 88 -8.28 21.19 11.71
C PHE A 88 -9.31 22.32 11.77
N PHE A 89 -10.57 22.00 12.10
CA PHE A 89 -11.66 22.96 12.30
C PHE A 89 -11.94 23.89 11.11
N THR A 90 -11.63 23.46 9.90
CA THR A 90 -11.90 24.25 8.69
C THR A 90 -13.41 24.30 8.38
N SER A 91 -13.83 25.31 7.63
CA SER A 91 -15.18 25.42 7.08
C SER A 91 -15.55 24.24 6.18
N GLN A 92 -16.85 23.91 6.12
CA GLN A 92 -17.37 22.78 5.33
C GLN A 92 -16.96 22.86 3.87
N THR A 93 -17.04 24.05 3.26
CA THR A 93 -16.70 24.26 1.85
C THR A 93 -15.22 24.01 1.57
N ILE A 94 -14.32 24.47 2.44
CA ILE A 94 -12.88 24.19 2.31
C ILE A 94 -12.58 22.71 2.55
N SER A 95 -13.24 22.10 3.53
CA SER A 95 -13.12 20.66 3.79
C SER A 95 -13.47 19.84 2.53
N PHE A 96 -14.52 20.22 1.80
CA PHE A 96 -14.88 19.59 0.52
C PHE A 96 -13.84 19.81 -0.58
N LEU A 97 -13.30 21.03 -0.70
CA LEU A 97 -12.23 21.31 -1.67
C LEU A 97 -11.01 20.41 -1.41
N GLY A 98 -10.54 20.38 -0.17
CA GLY A 98 -9.39 19.55 0.21
C GLY A 98 -9.63 18.07 0.02
N ALA A 99 -10.83 17.60 0.38
CA ALA A 99 -11.23 16.23 0.15
C ALA A 99 -11.24 15.85 -1.34
N GLY A 100 -11.82 16.69 -2.20
CA GLY A 100 -11.83 16.44 -3.64
C GLY A 100 -10.43 16.48 -4.26
N LEU A 101 -9.58 17.44 -3.85
CA LEU A 101 -8.17 17.48 -4.27
C LEU A 101 -7.43 16.20 -3.91
N PHE A 102 -7.68 15.65 -2.70
CA PHE A 102 -7.07 14.38 -2.29
C PHE A 102 -7.66 13.20 -3.06
N MET A 103 -8.97 13.14 -3.25
CA MET A 103 -9.62 12.06 -4.00
C MET A 103 -9.09 11.96 -5.44
N PHE A 104 -8.90 13.10 -6.11
CA PHE A 104 -8.40 13.19 -7.49
C PHE A 104 -6.87 13.29 -7.60
N ASN A 105 -6.12 12.81 -6.60
CA ASN A 105 -4.67 12.76 -6.71
C ASN A 105 -4.21 11.78 -7.81
N GLY A 106 -3.19 12.17 -8.56
CA GLY A 106 -2.66 11.39 -9.67
C GLY A 106 -2.03 10.08 -9.21
N PHE A 107 -1.43 10.03 -8.01
CA PHE A 107 -0.80 8.80 -7.53
C PHE A 107 -1.79 7.65 -7.46
N TYR A 108 -2.96 7.86 -6.87
CA TYR A 108 -3.93 6.80 -6.69
C TYR A 108 -4.49 6.29 -8.03
N ALA A 109 -4.95 7.19 -8.90
CA ALA A 109 -5.58 6.81 -10.17
C ALA A 109 -4.61 6.05 -11.08
N HIS A 110 -3.40 6.55 -11.28
CA HIS A 110 -2.45 5.98 -12.23
C HIS A 110 -1.85 4.65 -11.74
N ARG A 111 -1.68 4.49 -10.42
CA ARG A 111 -1.25 3.22 -9.82
C ARG A 111 -2.31 2.14 -9.96
N MET A 112 -3.58 2.52 -9.82
CA MET A 112 -4.68 1.59 -10.08
C MET A 112 -4.75 1.26 -11.58
N LEU A 113 -4.63 2.24 -12.49
CA LEU A 113 -4.67 1.98 -13.94
C LEU A 113 -3.58 1.00 -14.42
N ILE A 114 -2.35 1.11 -13.91
CA ILE A 114 -1.25 0.22 -14.31
C ILE A 114 -1.33 -1.17 -13.67
N GLY A 115 -2.05 -1.29 -12.56
CA GLY A 115 -2.23 -2.55 -11.86
C GLY A 115 -1.48 -2.68 -10.54
N HIS A 116 -0.93 -1.61 -9.96
CA HIS A 116 -0.40 -1.61 -8.58
C HIS A 116 -1.55 -1.65 -7.55
N LEU A 117 -2.39 -2.69 -7.62
CA LEU A 117 -3.66 -2.84 -6.93
C LEU A 117 -3.54 -2.56 -5.43
N PHE A 118 -2.50 -3.12 -4.82
CA PHE A 118 -2.24 -3.11 -3.38
C PHE A 118 -1.79 -1.76 -2.81
N LEU A 119 -1.54 -0.77 -3.67
CA LEU A 119 -1.31 0.62 -3.23
C LEU A 119 -2.60 1.39 -2.89
N HIS A 120 -3.78 0.78 -3.03
CA HIS A 120 -5.06 1.41 -2.70
C HIS A 120 -5.18 1.88 -1.25
N SER A 121 -4.47 1.24 -0.32
CA SER A 121 -4.44 1.61 1.10
C SER A 121 -3.78 2.98 1.35
N PHE A 122 -3.09 3.58 0.38
CA PHE A 122 -2.67 4.98 0.41
C PHE A 122 -3.84 5.93 0.74
N MET A 123 -5.05 5.61 0.25
CA MET A 123 -6.23 6.44 0.47
C MET A 123 -6.71 6.43 1.94
N LEU A 124 -6.17 5.56 2.79
CA LEU A 124 -6.47 5.55 4.22
C LEU A 124 -5.65 6.55 5.05
N LEU A 125 -4.55 7.08 4.52
CA LEU A 125 -3.66 7.99 5.28
C LEU A 125 -4.41 9.16 5.96
N PRO A 126 -5.35 9.86 5.29
CA PRO A 126 -6.08 10.95 5.93
C PRO A 126 -7.02 10.46 7.04
N PHE A 127 -7.61 9.27 6.87
CA PHE A 127 -8.47 8.67 7.88
C PHE A 127 -7.68 8.27 9.13
N ILE A 128 -6.47 7.72 8.94
CA ILE A 128 -5.53 7.44 10.04
C ILE A 128 -5.17 8.75 10.74
N ALA A 129 -4.74 9.77 10.00
CA ALA A 129 -4.43 11.09 10.58
C ALA A 129 -5.63 11.67 11.35
N PHE A 130 -6.84 11.53 10.82
CA PHE A 130 -8.06 11.98 11.50
C PHE A 130 -8.28 11.26 12.83
N ILE A 131 -8.23 9.93 12.87
CA ILE A 131 -8.43 9.15 14.10
C ILE A 131 -7.40 9.54 15.17
N LEU A 132 -6.15 9.79 14.77
CA LEU A 132 -5.08 10.19 15.70
C LEU A 132 -5.27 11.63 16.22
N LEU A 133 -5.78 12.54 15.38
CA LEU A 133 -5.86 13.97 15.69
C LEU A 133 -7.23 14.44 16.18
N ARG A 134 -8.29 13.64 16.05
CA ARG A 134 -9.64 14.08 16.38
C ARG A 134 -9.78 14.51 17.85
N PRO A 135 -10.57 15.57 18.11
CA PRO A 135 -10.81 16.03 19.47
C PRO A 135 -11.49 14.94 20.31
N LEU A 136 -11.14 14.92 21.59
CA LEU A 136 -11.73 14.02 22.56
C LEU A 136 -12.99 14.64 23.19
N PRO A 137 -13.96 13.81 23.61
CA PRO A 137 -15.09 14.26 24.42
C PRO A 137 -14.65 14.99 25.69
N GLU A 138 -15.47 15.95 26.12
CA GLU A 138 -15.23 16.70 27.36
C GLU A 138 -15.37 15.79 28.60
N GLU A 139 -16.38 14.91 28.60
CA GLU A 139 -16.63 13.94 29.67
C GLU A 139 -15.44 12.98 29.88
N LYS A 140 -14.93 12.90 31.11
CA LYS A 140 -13.73 12.12 31.45
C LYS A 140 -13.86 10.62 31.10
N LYS A 141 -14.99 9.98 31.41
CA LYS A 141 -15.17 8.54 31.11
C LYS A 141 -15.29 8.29 29.61
N GLY A 142 -16.08 9.09 28.89
CA GLY A 142 -16.17 9.03 27.42
C GLY A 142 -14.83 9.27 26.73
N ARG A 143 -14.01 10.19 27.28
CA ARG A 143 -12.67 10.49 26.79
C ARG A 143 -11.74 9.27 26.78
N HIS A 144 -11.65 8.51 27.88
CA HIS A 144 -10.76 7.35 27.94
C HIS A 144 -11.16 6.25 26.96
N TRP A 145 -12.45 5.92 26.88
CA TRP A 145 -12.95 4.93 25.92
C TRP A 145 -12.69 5.36 24.48
N GLN A 146 -12.95 6.61 24.15
CA GLN A 146 -12.67 7.16 22.82
C GLN A 146 -11.18 7.09 22.49
N PHE A 147 -10.32 7.40 23.47
CA PHE A 147 -8.89 7.38 23.29
C PHE A 147 -8.34 5.98 22.98
N VAL A 148 -8.79 4.96 23.72
CA VAL A 148 -8.41 3.56 23.45
C VAL A 148 -9.01 3.07 22.13
N PHE A 149 -10.25 3.46 21.82
CA PHE A 149 -10.86 3.17 20.52
C PHE A 149 -10.04 3.73 19.35
N ASP A 150 -9.54 4.96 19.48
CA ASP A 150 -8.69 5.57 18.44
C ASP A 150 -7.40 4.79 18.24
N ILE A 151 -6.79 4.31 19.33
CA ILE A 151 -5.60 3.45 19.28
C ILE A 151 -5.90 2.12 18.60
N VAL A 152 -6.99 1.45 18.95
CA VAL A 152 -7.35 0.15 18.39
C VAL A 152 -7.69 0.27 16.90
N ILE A 153 -8.51 1.24 16.51
CA ILE A 153 -8.85 1.48 15.10
C ILE A 153 -7.61 1.93 14.31
N GLY A 154 -6.78 2.81 14.86
CA GLY A 154 -5.50 3.19 14.25
C GLY A 154 -4.59 1.97 14.05
N GLY A 155 -4.57 1.04 15.01
CA GLY A 155 -3.85 -0.22 14.91
C GLY A 155 -4.37 -1.13 13.81
N PHE A 156 -5.69 -1.30 13.66
CA PHE A 156 -6.27 -2.03 12.53
C PHE A 156 -5.93 -1.40 11.18
N LEU A 157 -5.94 -0.07 11.09
CA LEU A 157 -5.58 0.63 9.84
C LEU A 157 -4.09 0.46 9.50
N PHE A 158 -3.19 0.55 10.48
CA PHE A 158 -1.76 0.25 10.26
C PHE A 158 -1.54 -1.23 9.90
N ALA A 159 -2.23 -2.16 10.57
CA ALA A 159 -2.17 -3.57 10.24
C ALA A 159 -2.65 -3.83 8.80
N TYR A 160 -3.73 -3.16 8.38
CA TYR A 160 -4.24 -3.25 7.02
C TYR A 160 -3.22 -2.76 5.97
N MET A 161 -2.47 -1.68 6.25
CA MET A 161 -1.40 -1.22 5.36
C MET A 161 -0.32 -2.30 5.17
N VAL A 162 0.05 -3.01 6.24
CA VAL A 162 1.00 -4.14 6.14
C VAL A 162 0.40 -5.30 5.34
N GLN A 163 -0.84 -5.69 5.65
CA GLN A 163 -1.51 -6.82 5.00
C GLN A 163 -1.76 -6.57 3.51
N SER A 164 -2.04 -5.32 3.14
CA SER A 164 -2.28 -4.89 1.76
C SER A 164 -1.03 -4.68 0.94
N GLY A 165 0.18 -5.01 1.41
CA GLY A 165 1.39 -4.86 0.60
C GLY A 165 1.86 -3.41 0.43
N PHE A 166 1.32 -2.47 1.22
CA PHE A 166 1.76 -1.07 1.24
C PHE A 166 3.14 -0.88 1.90
N SER A 167 3.83 -1.96 2.25
CA SER A 167 5.09 -1.96 2.98
C SER A 167 6.17 -1.04 2.38
N SER A 168 6.31 -1.02 1.05
CA SER A 168 7.29 -0.16 0.35
C SER A 168 6.96 1.34 0.43
N PHE A 169 5.72 1.70 0.76
CA PHE A 169 5.24 3.06 0.93
C PHE A 169 4.84 3.39 2.38
N MET A 170 4.93 2.42 3.29
CA MET A 170 4.46 2.57 4.66
C MET A 170 5.24 3.64 5.41
N ILE A 171 6.56 3.68 5.27
CA ILE A 171 7.42 4.69 5.89
C ILE A 171 7.07 6.11 5.42
N PRO A 172 7.05 6.41 4.10
CA PRO A 172 6.65 7.74 3.66
C PRO A 172 5.20 8.09 4.03
N GLY A 173 4.28 7.12 4.04
CA GLY A 173 2.92 7.33 4.54
C GLY A 173 2.88 7.73 6.04
N ILE A 174 3.66 7.06 6.88
CA ILE A 174 3.79 7.39 8.31
C ILE A 174 4.39 8.78 8.49
N ILE A 175 5.43 9.14 7.72
CA ILE A 175 6.05 10.47 7.77
C ILE A 175 5.00 11.54 7.46
N SER A 176 4.16 11.32 6.44
CA SER A 176 3.06 12.24 6.12
C SER A 176 2.09 12.44 7.30
N ILE A 177 1.68 11.35 7.98
CA ILE A 177 0.82 11.42 9.17
C ILE A 177 1.51 12.20 10.30
N VAL A 178 2.80 11.97 10.53
CA VAL A 178 3.61 12.68 11.54
C VAL A 178 3.69 14.17 11.20
N VAL A 179 3.97 14.55 9.95
CA VAL A 179 4.01 15.94 9.52
C VAL A 179 2.64 16.62 9.74
N ALA A 180 1.54 15.95 9.39
CA ALA A 180 0.20 16.47 9.66
C ALA A 180 -0.04 16.67 11.17
N GLY A 181 0.41 15.74 12.01
CA GLY A 181 0.31 15.87 13.46
C GLY A 181 1.17 16.98 14.06
N LEU A 182 2.37 17.22 13.50
CA LEU A 182 3.23 18.35 13.88
C LEU A 182 2.58 19.69 13.49
N ILE A 183 2.01 19.79 12.28
CA ILE A 183 1.25 20.98 11.83
C ILE A 183 0.06 21.22 12.77
N HIS A 184 -0.72 20.19 13.09
CA HIS A 184 -1.81 20.30 14.06
C HIS A 184 -1.32 20.79 15.43
N GLY A 185 -0.19 20.25 15.89
CA GLY A 185 0.48 20.67 17.12
C GLY A 185 0.90 22.14 17.14
N LEU A 186 1.44 22.64 16.03
CA LEU A 186 1.80 24.05 15.86
C LEU A 186 0.58 24.97 15.99
N LEU A 187 -0.56 24.55 15.43
CA LEU A 187 -1.79 25.34 15.42
C LEU A 187 -2.56 25.29 16.74
N PHE A 188 -2.60 24.12 17.41
CA PHE A 188 -3.54 23.89 18.53
C PHE A 188 -2.90 23.43 19.86
N GLY A 189 -1.58 23.18 19.89
CA GLY A 189 -0.84 22.95 21.14
C GLY A 189 -1.04 21.60 21.86
N LYS A 190 -1.71 20.61 21.24
CA LYS A 190 -2.03 19.30 21.85
C LYS A 190 -1.21 18.12 21.29
N GLN A 191 0.11 18.26 21.22
CA GLN A 191 0.99 17.27 20.57
C GLN A 191 1.08 15.93 21.31
N CYS A 192 1.01 15.91 22.65
CA CYS A 192 1.19 14.68 23.42
C CYS A 192 0.10 13.63 23.16
N HIS A 193 -1.17 14.03 23.03
CA HIS A 193 -2.25 13.07 22.74
C HIS A 193 -2.07 12.41 21.38
N PHE A 194 -1.66 13.19 20.37
CA PHE A 194 -1.33 12.66 19.05
C PHE A 194 -0.21 11.63 19.15
N LEU A 195 0.90 11.95 19.82
CA LEU A 195 2.05 11.06 19.95
C LEU A 195 1.68 9.73 20.63
N ILE A 196 0.94 9.78 21.74
CA ILE A 196 0.52 8.56 22.45
C ILE A 196 -0.39 7.72 21.56
N ARG A 197 -1.38 8.33 20.88
CA ARG A 197 -2.25 7.58 19.96
C ARG A 197 -1.48 7.00 18.79
N TRP A 198 -0.53 7.74 18.24
CA TRP A 198 0.29 7.31 17.11
C TRP A 198 1.18 6.11 17.49
N VAL A 199 1.93 6.22 18.59
CA VAL A 199 2.77 5.14 19.12
C VAL A 199 1.91 3.94 19.52
N GLY A 200 0.80 4.16 20.24
CA GLY A 200 -0.12 3.11 20.65
C GLY A 200 -0.74 2.38 19.46
N SER A 201 -1.19 3.12 18.44
CA SER A 201 -1.73 2.53 17.20
C SER A 201 -0.67 1.74 16.45
N GLY A 202 0.55 2.27 16.33
CA GLY A 202 1.67 1.57 15.71
C GLY A 202 2.00 0.26 16.44
N PHE A 203 2.02 0.29 17.77
CA PHE A 203 2.23 -0.89 18.60
C PHE A 203 1.13 -1.95 18.40
N VAL A 204 -0.15 -1.56 18.47
CA VAL A 204 -1.27 -2.46 18.19
C VAL A 204 -1.19 -3.03 16.76
N GLY A 205 -0.85 -2.19 15.78
CA GLY A 205 -0.67 -2.62 14.38
C GLY A 205 0.44 -3.68 14.22
N ILE A 206 1.57 -3.51 14.90
CA ILE A 206 2.67 -4.49 14.91
C ILE A 206 2.19 -5.81 15.54
N LEU A 207 1.48 -5.76 16.67
CA LEU A 207 0.94 -6.97 17.30
C LEU A 207 -0.06 -7.70 16.38
N LEU A 208 -0.96 -6.95 15.72
CA LEU A 208 -1.92 -7.48 14.74
C LEU A 208 -1.25 -7.99 13.45
N CYS A 209 0.04 -7.75 13.25
CA CYS A 209 0.80 -8.25 12.09
C CYS A 209 2.02 -9.08 12.47
N SER A 210 2.22 -9.41 13.74
CA SER A 210 3.42 -10.11 14.24
C SER A 210 3.69 -11.40 13.45
N SER A 211 2.64 -12.20 13.21
CA SER A 211 2.71 -13.43 12.43
C SER A 211 3.28 -13.21 11.01
N LYS A 212 2.74 -12.24 10.26
CA LYS A 212 3.19 -11.93 8.89
C LYS A 212 4.57 -11.29 8.88
N LEU A 213 4.83 -10.36 9.80
CA LEU A 213 6.11 -9.65 9.87
C LEU A 213 7.28 -10.58 10.18
N VAL A 214 7.15 -11.48 11.16
CA VAL A 214 8.21 -12.45 11.49
C VAL A 214 8.49 -13.38 10.32
N ALA A 215 7.46 -13.85 9.62
CA ALA A 215 7.64 -14.68 8.43
C ALA A 215 8.33 -13.92 7.27
N ILE A 216 7.97 -12.65 7.06
CA ILE A 216 8.63 -11.80 6.07
C ILE A 216 10.11 -11.58 6.42
N PHE A 217 10.44 -11.33 7.68
CA PHE A 217 11.83 -11.16 8.09
C PHE A 217 12.65 -12.45 7.87
N SER A 218 12.10 -13.60 8.25
CA SER A 218 12.70 -14.92 7.97
C SER A 218 12.95 -15.14 6.47
N LEU A 219 11.99 -14.74 5.63
CA LEU A 219 12.12 -14.84 4.18
C LEU A 219 13.21 -13.91 3.62
N MET A 220 13.30 -12.68 4.12
CA MET A 220 14.28 -11.69 3.66
C MET A 220 15.72 -12.02 4.07
N GLU A 221 15.92 -12.90 5.05
CA GLU A 221 17.23 -13.48 5.35
C GLU A 221 17.67 -14.46 4.27
N SER A 222 16.73 -15.25 3.73
CA SER A 222 17.01 -16.21 2.64
C SER A 222 17.05 -15.56 1.25
N PHE A 223 16.25 -14.52 1.02
CA PHE A 223 16.11 -13.84 -0.27
C PHE A 223 16.30 -12.31 -0.15
N PRO A 224 17.52 -11.82 0.15
CA PRO A 224 17.79 -10.39 0.30
C PRO A 224 17.82 -9.67 -1.06
N ARG A 225 16.98 -8.62 -1.21
CA ARG A 225 16.92 -7.81 -2.45
C ARG A 225 17.95 -6.67 -2.51
N SER A 226 19.18 -6.92 -2.05
CA SER A 226 20.21 -5.88 -1.90
C SER A 226 20.91 -5.50 -3.22
N GLY A 227 20.74 -6.30 -4.28
CA GLY A 227 21.43 -6.11 -5.57
C GLY A 227 20.99 -4.90 -6.42
N TYR A 228 19.86 -4.25 -6.10
CA TYR A 228 19.33 -3.16 -6.94
C TYR A 228 20.04 -1.82 -6.74
N LYS A 229 20.33 -1.11 -7.84
CA LYS A 229 20.83 0.27 -7.78
C LYS A 229 19.74 1.24 -7.36
N LEU A 230 20.13 2.31 -6.66
CA LEU A 230 19.25 3.41 -6.30
C LEU A 230 19.47 4.58 -7.28
N PRO A 231 18.52 4.87 -8.18
CA PRO A 231 18.60 6.03 -9.07
C PRO A 231 18.36 7.34 -8.32
N GLY A 232 18.99 8.41 -8.79
CA GLY A 232 18.80 9.76 -8.24
C GLY A 232 19.22 10.88 -9.21
N ALA A 233 18.77 12.10 -8.94
CA ALA A 233 19.10 13.31 -9.70
C ALA A 233 20.53 13.79 -9.39
N ARG A 234 21.12 14.59 -10.29
CA ARG A 234 22.53 14.99 -10.20
C ARG A 234 22.79 16.04 -9.13
N SER A 235 21.75 16.77 -8.74
CA SER A 235 21.83 17.79 -7.69
C SER A 235 20.54 17.85 -6.88
N PHE A 236 20.64 18.45 -5.69
CA PHE A 236 19.50 18.70 -4.82
C PHE A 236 18.42 19.54 -5.50
N PHE A 237 18.82 20.57 -6.26
CA PHE A 237 17.89 21.44 -6.98
C PHE A 237 17.16 20.69 -8.10
N GLU A 238 17.86 19.84 -8.85
CA GLU A 238 17.23 18.99 -9.87
C GLU A 238 16.23 18.02 -9.24
N ALA A 239 16.57 17.39 -8.11
CA ALA A 239 15.65 16.53 -7.37
C ALA A 239 14.39 17.30 -6.94
N ALA A 240 14.56 18.48 -6.33
CA ALA A 240 13.45 19.31 -5.89
C ALA A 240 12.54 19.74 -7.06
N TRP A 241 13.16 20.16 -8.17
CA TRP A 241 12.43 20.57 -9.37
C TRP A 241 11.64 19.42 -9.99
N LEU A 242 12.23 18.23 -10.03
CA LEU A 242 11.59 17.02 -10.53
C LEU A 242 10.36 16.65 -9.69
N MET A 243 10.46 16.72 -8.36
CA MET A 243 9.34 16.48 -7.45
C MET A 243 8.25 17.53 -7.59
N LEU A 244 8.61 18.81 -7.69
CA LEU A 244 7.66 19.91 -7.90
C LEU A 244 6.86 19.69 -9.17
N LYS A 245 7.52 19.35 -10.28
CA LYS A 245 6.85 18.98 -11.53
C LYS A 245 5.93 17.78 -11.32
N SER A 246 6.46 16.69 -10.79
CA SER A 246 5.71 15.46 -10.54
C SER A 246 4.44 15.65 -9.68
N LEU A 247 4.48 16.62 -8.77
CA LEU A 247 3.38 16.95 -7.86
C LEU A 247 2.38 17.97 -8.41
N PHE A 248 2.78 18.95 -9.23
CA PHE A 248 1.87 20.02 -9.66
C PHE A 248 1.58 20.03 -11.17
N ILE A 249 2.41 19.36 -11.97
CA ILE A 249 2.41 19.41 -13.44
C ILE A 249 2.39 17.97 -13.98
N SER A 250 1.27 17.54 -14.56
CA SER A 250 1.10 16.21 -15.16
C SER A 250 0.97 16.32 -16.68
N PRO A 251 1.52 15.37 -17.46
CA PRO A 251 2.48 14.35 -17.05
C PRO A 251 3.88 14.97 -16.86
N ALA A 252 4.58 14.61 -15.78
CA ALA A 252 5.98 14.98 -15.59
C ALA A 252 6.95 14.12 -16.43
N PHE A 253 6.41 13.17 -17.21
CA PHE A 253 7.18 12.29 -18.09
C PHE A 253 7.68 13.07 -19.31
N ASP A 254 8.87 13.65 -19.16
CA ASP A 254 9.68 14.17 -20.26
C ASP A 254 10.80 13.13 -20.49
N PRO A 255 10.73 12.31 -21.56
CA PRO A 255 11.75 11.29 -21.85
C PRO A 255 13.18 11.84 -21.81
N CYS A 256 13.37 13.07 -22.31
CA CYS A 256 14.66 13.75 -22.37
C CYS A 256 15.20 14.20 -21.00
N ARG A 257 14.38 14.18 -19.93
CA ARG A 257 14.80 14.52 -18.55
C ARG A 257 14.97 13.30 -17.66
N ILE A 258 14.21 12.23 -17.88
CA ILE A 258 14.30 10.98 -17.10
C ILE A 258 15.57 10.20 -17.46
N GLU A 259 16.06 10.32 -18.70
CA GLU A 259 17.41 9.86 -19.10
C GLU A 259 18.57 10.56 -18.35
N LYS A 260 18.29 11.61 -17.56
CA LYS A 260 19.31 12.33 -16.79
C LYS A 260 19.50 11.82 -15.37
N LEU A 261 18.67 10.89 -14.89
CA LEU A 261 18.90 10.23 -13.61
C LEU A 261 20.22 9.45 -13.66
N THR A 262 20.98 9.54 -12.58
CA THR A 262 22.22 8.80 -12.39
C THR A 262 21.94 7.47 -11.69
N ASN A 263 22.79 6.47 -11.96
CA ASN A 263 22.74 5.15 -11.33
C ASN A 263 21.44 4.35 -11.60
N VAL A 264 20.86 4.53 -12.80
CA VAL A 264 19.66 3.81 -13.24
C VAL A 264 20.03 2.37 -13.65
N GLN A 265 19.30 1.39 -13.11
CA GLN A 265 19.37 -0.01 -13.54
C GLN A 265 18.16 -0.41 -14.40
N TRP A 266 16.97 0.08 -14.02
CA TRP A 266 15.70 -0.22 -14.68
C TRP A 266 15.02 1.08 -15.07
N HIS A 267 14.40 1.12 -16.25
CA HIS A 267 13.62 2.26 -16.68
C HIS A 267 12.39 2.43 -15.78
N LEU A 268 12.18 3.64 -15.26
CA LEU A 268 11.01 3.95 -14.45
C LEU A 268 9.85 4.32 -15.38
N GLY A 269 8.76 3.54 -15.33
CA GLY A 269 7.58 3.80 -16.13
C GLY A 269 6.90 5.14 -15.81
N ARG A 270 6.07 5.66 -16.72
CA ARG A 270 5.36 6.94 -16.56
C ARG A 270 4.60 7.06 -15.24
N HIS A 271 3.93 5.98 -14.84
CA HIS A 271 3.18 5.88 -13.58
C HIS A 271 4.05 6.08 -12.32
N GLU A 272 5.38 5.92 -12.40
CA GLU A 272 6.31 6.23 -11.29
C GLU A 272 6.49 7.73 -11.03
N TRP A 273 6.01 8.58 -11.95
CA TRP A 273 6.15 10.04 -11.94
C TRP A 273 4.85 10.80 -11.76
N GLU A 274 3.71 10.11 -11.67
CA GLU A 274 2.39 10.74 -11.65
C GLU A 274 1.84 10.81 -10.22
N TYR A 275 2.24 11.84 -9.47
CA TYR A 275 1.71 12.13 -8.11
C TYR A 275 0.73 13.31 -8.10
N SER A 276 0.55 13.96 -9.25
CA SER A 276 -0.11 15.26 -9.45
C SER A 276 -1.31 15.52 -8.55
N VAL A 277 -1.29 16.64 -7.82
CA VAL A 277 -2.44 17.24 -7.15
C VAL A 277 -2.99 18.43 -7.95
N THR A 278 -2.61 18.53 -9.24
CA THR A 278 -2.81 19.68 -10.15
C THR A 278 -2.06 20.95 -9.71
N PHE A 279 -2.09 22.00 -10.52
CA PHE A 279 -1.52 23.30 -10.15
C PHE A 279 -2.41 24.10 -9.18
N ILE A 280 -3.64 23.65 -8.91
CA ILE A 280 -4.61 24.39 -8.10
C ILE A 280 -4.12 24.63 -6.66
N PRO A 281 -3.62 23.62 -5.91
CA PRO A 281 -3.06 23.88 -4.58
C PRO A 281 -1.88 24.85 -4.61
N LEU A 282 -1.05 24.82 -5.66
CA LEU A 282 0.08 25.74 -5.81
C LEU A 282 -0.39 27.19 -5.96
N ILE A 283 -1.37 27.45 -6.82
CA ILE A 283 -1.95 28.80 -6.99
C ILE A 283 -2.52 29.31 -5.66
N ILE A 284 -3.26 28.46 -4.94
CA ILE A 284 -3.84 28.81 -3.63
C ILE A 284 -2.73 29.17 -2.63
N MET A 285 -1.67 28.37 -2.55
CA MET A 285 -0.54 28.65 -1.65
C MET A 285 0.20 29.93 -2.01
N LEU A 286 0.47 30.18 -3.31
CA LEU A 286 1.18 31.39 -3.76
C LEU A 286 0.35 32.66 -3.49
N TYR A 287 -0.91 32.68 -3.90
CA TYR A 287 -1.81 33.82 -3.68
C TYR A 287 -2.07 34.05 -2.19
N GLY A 288 -2.35 32.98 -1.44
CA GLY A 288 -2.61 33.05 -0.02
C GLY A 288 -1.40 33.44 0.81
N GLY A 289 -0.22 32.93 0.46
CA GLY A 289 1.06 33.32 1.06
C GLY A 289 1.32 34.82 0.87
N TRP A 290 1.14 35.33 -0.36
CA TRP A 290 1.26 36.77 -0.65
C TRP A 290 0.30 37.61 0.19
N LYS A 291 -0.97 37.20 0.34
CA LYS A 291 -1.94 37.90 1.19
C LYS A 291 -1.59 37.88 2.67
N ILE A 292 -1.07 36.75 3.17
CA ILE A 292 -0.63 36.62 4.56
C ILE A 292 0.58 37.54 4.81
N LEU A 293 1.55 37.59 3.90
CA LEU A 293 2.70 38.49 4.00
C LEU A 293 2.28 39.96 4.09
N GLN A 294 1.34 40.40 3.23
CA GLN A 294 0.78 41.75 3.31
C GLN A 294 0.08 42.07 4.64
N GLN A 295 -0.51 41.06 5.29
CA GLN A 295 -1.16 41.24 6.59
C GLN A 295 -0.15 41.31 7.74
N ILE A 296 0.96 40.58 7.64
CA ILE A 296 2.06 40.61 8.61
C ILE A 296 2.83 41.92 8.50
N GLU A 297 3.10 42.44 7.30
CA GLU A 297 3.72 43.76 7.16
C GLU A 297 2.88 44.90 7.77
N LYS A 298 1.55 44.75 7.75
CA LYS A 298 0.60 45.74 8.29
C LYS A 298 0.34 45.61 9.79
N LYS A 299 0.67 44.48 10.40
CA LYS A 299 0.49 44.22 11.83
C LYS A 299 1.84 43.84 12.38
N ASP A 300 2.42 44.69 13.23
CA ASP A 300 3.70 44.43 13.91
C ASP A 300 3.60 43.21 14.83
N LEU A 301 3.60 42.03 14.20
CA LEU A 301 3.37 40.74 14.79
C LEU A 301 4.73 40.22 15.19
N GLY A 302 5.16 40.61 16.40
CA GLY A 302 6.27 39.98 17.09
C GLY A 302 5.97 38.49 17.30
N LEU A 303 6.33 37.66 16.31
CA LEU A 303 6.13 36.21 16.30
C LEU A 303 7.06 35.54 17.31
N LYS A 304 6.76 35.69 18.61
CA LYS A 304 7.44 34.93 19.68
C LYS A 304 6.89 33.50 19.68
N LEU A 305 7.51 32.64 18.88
CA LEU A 305 7.29 31.20 18.91
C LEU A 305 7.96 30.59 20.15
N SER A 306 7.26 29.70 20.85
CA SER A 306 7.86 28.92 21.95
C SER A 306 8.90 27.94 21.40
N ARG A 307 9.85 27.51 22.25
CA ARG A 307 10.89 26.54 21.88
C ARG A 307 10.33 25.26 21.27
N ILE A 308 9.23 24.74 21.81
CA ILE A 308 8.56 23.52 21.31
C ILE A 308 8.01 23.73 19.89
N ARG A 309 7.45 24.91 19.61
CA ARG A 309 6.97 25.24 18.26
C ARG A 309 8.13 25.36 17.28
N TRP A 310 9.24 25.98 17.66
CA TRP A 310 10.45 26.01 16.83
C TRP A 310 10.98 24.62 16.50
N LEU A 311 11.05 23.72 17.49
CA LEU A 311 11.42 22.33 17.28
C LEU A 311 10.45 21.62 16.31
N SER A 312 9.15 21.91 16.40
CA SER A 312 8.15 21.35 15.48
C SER A 312 8.34 21.85 14.05
N VAL A 313 8.65 23.14 13.86
CA VAL A 313 8.98 23.69 12.52
C VAL A 313 10.24 23.03 11.96
N ALA A 314 11.31 22.95 12.76
CA ALA A 314 12.55 22.29 12.33
C ALA A 314 12.33 20.83 11.94
N ALA A 315 11.53 20.09 12.72
CA ALA A 315 11.18 18.70 12.42
C ALA A 315 10.36 18.58 11.13
N ILE A 316 9.35 19.43 10.91
CA ILE A 316 8.58 19.46 9.65
C ILE A 316 9.52 19.72 8.47
N THR A 317 10.38 20.73 8.57
CA THR A 317 11.33 21.09 7.50
C THR A 317 12.27 19.93 7.18
N ALA A 318 12.85 19.28 8.20
CA ALA A 318 13.72 18.12 7.99
C ALA A 318 13.00 16.96 7.30
N LEU A 319 11.77 16.64 7.74
CA LEU A 319 10.95 15.58 7.14
C LEU A 319 10.52 15.90 5.70
N LEU A 320 10.26 17.16 5.38
CA LEU A 320 9.91 17.59 4.01
C LEU A 320 11.12 17.75 3.09
N ILE A 321 12.33 17.94 3.61
CA ILE A 321 13.57 17.91 2.81
C ILE A 321 14.00 16.47 2.50
N LEU A 322 13.64 15.52 3.35
CA LEU A 322 14.09 14.13 3.27
C LEU A 322 13.85 13.48 1.90
N PRO A 323 12.67 13.55 1.24
CA PRO A 323 12.49 12.95 -0.08
C PRO A 323 13.47 13.51 -1.12
N VAL A 324 13.69 14.83 -1.13
CA VAL A 324 14.64 15.50 -2.04
C VAL A 324 16.06 14.99 -1.80
N ALA A 325 16.48 14.91 -0.53
CA ALA A 325 17.80 14.41 -0.17
C ALA A 325 17.99 12.93 -0.56
N LEU A 326 16.98 12.08 -0.34
CA LEU A 326 16.99 10.67 -0.71
C LEU A 326 17.07 10.44 -2.23
N ASN A 327 16.52 11.36 -3.02
CA ASN A 327 16.54 11.29 -4.48
C ASN A 327 17.68 12.10 -5.12
N THR A 328 18.61 12.63 -4.33
CA THR A 328 19.84 13.25 -4.82
C THR A 328 20.94 12.20 -4.85
N PHE A 329 21.64 12.05 -5.97
CA PHE A 329 22.71 11.07 -6.10
C PHE A 329 24.09 11.69 -5.85
N SER A 330 24.87 11.03 -5.00
CA SER A 330 26.33 11.11 -4.99
C SER A 330 26.89 9.74 -4.61
N PRO A 331 28.10 9.35 -5.04
CA PRO A 331 28.64 8.01 -4.77
C PRO A 331 28.69 7.68 -3.27
N GLY A 332 29.23 8.58 -2.45
CA GLY A 332 29.31 8.38 -0.99
C GLY A 332 27.94 8.30 -0.30
N TRP A 333 27.00 9.14 -0.72
CA TRP A 333 25.63 9.11 -0.19
C TRP A 333 24.91 7.82 -0.57
N ASN A 334 25.06 7.36 -1.81
CA ASN A 334 24.45 6.12 -2.29
C ASN A 334 24.95 4.91 -1.49
N THR A 335 26.26 4.83 -1.26
CA THR A 335 26.88 3.78 -0.43
C THR A 335 26.31 3.78 0.99
N PHE A 336 26.17 4.96 1.61
CA PHE A 336 25.54 5.08 2.92
C PHE A 336 24.08 4.60 2.91
N LEU A 337 23.27 5.03 1.94
CA LEU A 337 21.87 4.60 1.83
C LEU A 337 21.74 3.09 1.67
N LYS A 338 22.66 2.45 0.93
CA LYS A 338 22.68 0.99 0.72
C LYS A 338 23.14 0.19 1.95
N GLN A 339 23.67 0.83 3.00
CA GLN A 339 23.95 0.18 4.27
C GLN A 339 22.73 0.14 5.21
N LEU A 340 21.72 0.98 4.96
CA LEU A 340 20.55 1.07 5.83
C LEU A 340 19.59 -0.13 5.60
N PRO A 341 19.19 -0.87 6.66
CA PRO A 341 18.42 -2.11 6.55
C PRO A 341 17.13 -2.04 5.73
N LEU A 342 16.47 -0.88 5.70
CA LEU A 342 15.20 -0.67 4.99
C LEU A 342 15.40 -0.12 3.57
N LEU A 343 16.45 0.67 3.34
CA LEU A 343 16.69 1.30 2.03
C LEU A 343 17.52 0.42 1.10
N LYS A 344 18.35 -0.50 1.65
CA LYS A 344 19.18 -1.41 0.87
C LYS A 344 18.39 -2.29 -0.09
N ASN A 345 17.14 -2.61 0.24
CA ASN A 345 16.28 -3.49 -0.56
C ASN A 345 15.37 -2.74 -1.55
N LEU A 346 15.42 -1.39 -1.56
CA LEU A 346 14.61 -0.58 -2.48
C LEU A 346 15.31 -0.48 -3.85
N SER A 347 14.49 -0.40 -4.90
CA SER A 347 14.95 -0.23 -6.29
C SER A 347 14.80 1.20 -6.81
N ASN A 348 14.05 2.06 -6.10
CA ASN A 348 13.95 3.49 -6.36
C ASN A 348 13.38 4.23 -5.12
N LEU A 349 13.68 5.53 -5.02
CA LEU A 349 13.25 6.39 -3.91
C LEU A 349 12.26 7.48 -4.36
N ILE A 350 11.90 7.55 -5.64
CA ILE A 350 10.96 8.54 -6.15
C ILE A 350 9.56 8.40 -5.52
N ARG A 351 9.25 7.18 -5.10
CA ARG A 351 8.05 6.82 -4.33
C ARG A 351 7.86 7.60 -3.04
N TRP A 352 8.89 8.22 -2.49
CA TRP A 352 8.78 9.06 -1.29
C TRP A 352 8.09 10.40 -1.54
N VAL A 353 7.86 10.78 -2.81
CA VAL A 353 7.07 11.97 -3.20
C VAL A 353 5.63 11.89 -2.67
N ILE A 354 5.10 10.70 -2.37
CA ILE A 354 3.76 10.55 -1.76
C ILE A 354 3.59 11.35 -0.46
N ILE A 355 4.68 11.66 0.26
CA ILE A 355 4.64 12.46 1.49
C ILE A 355 3.95 13.81 1.23
N TYR A 356 4.24 14.41 0.07
CA TYR A 356 3.79 15.76 -0.22
C TYR A 356 2.31 15.84 -0.59
N ILE A 357 1.70 14.78 -1.13
CA ILE A 357 0.31 14.81 -1.62
C ILE A 357 -0.65 15.34 -0.54
N PRO A 358 -0.85 14.67 0.60
CA PRO A 358 -1.76 15.16 1.64
C PRO A 358 -1.26 16.46 2.29
N ILE A 359 0.06 16.68 2.40
CA ILE A 359 0.63 17.83 3.11
C ILE A 359 0.44 19.13 2.34
N VAL A 360 0.65 19.13 1.03
CA VAL A 360 0.43 20.29 0.17
C VAL A 360 -1.06 20.65 0.10
N ILE A 361 -1.94 19.65 0.00
CA ILE A 361 -3.39 19.87 0.02
C ILE A 361 -3.82 20.45 1.38
N LEU A 362 -3.30 19.91 2.48
CA LEU A 362 -3.54 20.41 3.83
C LEU A 362 -3.04 21.87 3.98
N ALA A 363 -1.83 22.17 3.52
CA ALA A 363 -1.27 23.51 3.57
C ALA A 363 -2.11 24.51 2.76
N ALA A 364 -2.46 24.17 1.51
CA ALA A 364 -3.27 25.01 0.64
C ALA A 364 -4.65 25.31 1.25
N THR A 365 -5.31 24.31 1.81
CA THR A 365 -6.65 24.46 2.42
C THR A 365 -6.61 25.28 3.71
N LEU A 366 -5.58 25.07 4.56
CA LEU A 366 -5.39 25.87 5.76
C LEU A 366 -5.07 27.34 5.44
N ILE A 367 -4.23 27.59 4.43
CA ILE A 367 -3.96 28.94 3.95
C ILE A 367 -5.26 29.59 3.47
N LEU A 368 -6.02 28.92 2.62
CA LEU A 368 -7.29 29.44 2.10
C LEU A 368 -8.33 29.72 3.21
N GLU A 369 -8.32 28.93 4.29
CA GLU A 369 -9.19 29.18 5.45
C GLU A 369 -8.83 30.46 6.20
N LYS A 370 -7.53 30.84 6.21
CA LYS A 370 -7.03 32.02 6.91
C LYS A 370 -7.16 33.33 6.12
N ILE A 371 -7.27 33.27 4.79
CA ILE A 371 -7.42 34.50 3.99
C ILE A 371 -8.81 35.10 4.23
N ALA A 372 -8.85 36.40 4.55
CA ALA A 372 -10.09 37.17 4.67
C ALA A 372 -10.70 37.45 3.28
N ILE A 373 -11.42 36.46 2.74
CA ILE A 373 -12.21 36.59 1.50
C ILE A 373 -13.69 36.54 1.87
N SER A 374 -14.52 37.40 1.26
CA SER A 374 -15.97 37.34 1.46
C SER A 374 -16.53 35.95 1.11
N SER A 375 -17.56 35.49 1.82
CA SER A 375 -18.17 34.16 1.64
C SER A 375 -18.60 33.89 0.19
N LYS A 376 -19.13 34.90 -0.51
CA LYS A 376 -19.56 34.82 -1.91
C LYS A 376 -18.41 34.46 -2.86
N TYR A 377 -17.29 35.18 -2.78
CA TYR A 377 -16.11 34.91 -3.61
C TYR A 377 -15.42 33.60 -3.21
N LYS A 378 -15.42 33.25 -1.92
CA LYS A 378 -14.84 31.99 -1.43
C LYS A 378 -15.55 30.76 -2.02
N MET A 379 -16.89 30.78 -2.10
CA MET A 379 -17.66 29.70 -2.73
C MET A 379 -17.36 29.59 -4.23
N GLY A 380 -17.31 30.73 -4.94
CA GLY A 380 -16.96 30.76 -6.37
C GLY A 380 -15.57 30.18 -6.65
N ILE A 381 -14.56 30.56 -5.86
CA ILE A 381 -13.19 30.01 -5.97
C ILE A 381 -13.21 28.48 -5.82
N ILE A 382 -13.97 27.96 -4.85
CA ILE A 382 -14.03 26.52 -4.57
C ILE A 382 -14.69 25.76 -5.72
N VAL A 383 -15.82 26.27 -6.23
CA VAL A 383 -16.53 25.65 -7.37
C VAL A 383 -15.65 25.66 -8.61
N ILE A 384 -15.03 26.79 -8.94
CA ILE A 384 -14.11 26.91 -10.07
C ILE A 384 -12.91 25.98 -9.89
N SER A 385 -12.33 25.92 -8.69
CA SER A 385 -11.21 25.02 -8.38
C SER A 385 -11.59 23.56 -8.58
N MET A 386 -12.76 23.13 -8.10
CA MET A 386 -13.22 21.77 -8.26
C MET A 386 -13.51 21.43 -9.73
N ALA A 387 -14.20 22.33 -10.45
CA ALA A 387 -14.45 22.18 -11.87
C ALA A 387 -13.14 22.09 -12.66
N ALA A 388 -12.15 22.92 -12.32
CA ALA A 388 -10.82 22.88 -12.92
C ALA A 388 -10.10 21.55 -12.63
N VAL A 389 -10.13 21.04 -11.39
CA VAL A 389 -9.53 19.73 -11.06
C VAL A 389 -10.16 18.60 -11.86
N ILE A 390 -11.49 18.59 -11.99
CA ILE A 390 -12.22 17.58 -12.76
C ILE A 390 -11.87 17.71 -14.25
N ALA A 391 -11.91 18.93 -14.80
CA ALA A 391 -11.58 19.18 -16.20
C ALA A 391 -10.14 18.79 -16.51
N LEU A 392 -9.18 19.18 -15.67
CA LEU A 392 -7.76 18.81 -15.83
C LEU A 392 -7.59 17.29 -15.81
N ASN A 393 -8.22 16.58 -14.86
CA ASN A 393 -8.17 15.12 -14.84
C ASN A 393 -8.84 14.49 -16.05
N ALA A 394 -9.95 15.03 -16.53
CA ALA A 394 -10.64 14.53 -17.73
C ALA A 394 -9.77 14.70 -18.99
N LEU A 395 -9.09 15.83 -19.11
CA LEU A 395 -8.24 16.21 -20.24
C LEU A 395 -6.82 15.61 -20.18
N THR A 396 -6.42 15.00 -19.06
CA THR A 396 -5.11 14.32 -18.96
C THR A 396 -4.99 13.26 -20.06
N GLU A 397 -3.91 13.34 -20.84
CA GLU A 397 -3.56 12.36 -21.87
C GLU A 397 -3.34 10.98 -21.24
N ARG A 398 -4.05 9.96 -21.74
CA ARG A 398 -4.02 8.59 -21.21
C ARG A 398 -3.52 7.56 -22.23
N ASP A 399 -2.93 7.98 -23.33
CA ASP A 399 -2.53 7.08 -24.44
C ASP A 399 -1.59 5.97 -23.96
N PHE A 400 -0.65 6.29 -23.06
CA PHE A 400 0.21 5.30 -22.40
C PHE A 400 -0.56 4.21 -21.64
N TYR A 401 -1.69 4.55 -21.01
CA TYR A 401 -2.53 3.61 -20.27
C TYR A 401 -3.46 2.82 -21.18
N HIS A 402 -3.95 3.46 -22.25
CA HIS A 402 -4.77 2.80 -23.27
C HIS A 402 -3.98 1.79 -24.10
N SER A 403 -2.66 1.98 -24.27
CA SER A 403 -1.80 1.03 -24.98
C SER A 403 -1.41 -0.21 -24.16
N GLN A 404 -1.78 -0.28 -22.88
CA GLN A 404 -1.51 -1.45 -22.03
C GLN A 404 -2.40 -2.64 -22.42
N ASN A 405 -1.79 -3.80 -22.62
CA ASN A 405 -2.38 -4.92 -23.36
C ASN A 405 -2.61 -6.20 -22.52
N TYR A 406 -2.66 -6.13 -21.19
CA TYR A 406 -3.08 -7.30 -20.41
C TYR A 406 -4.59 -7.53 -20.58
N ASP A 407 -4.95 -8.76 -20.92
CA ASP A 407 -6.34 -9.21 -21.09
C ASP A 407 -6.79 -10.06 -19.89
N PRO A 408 -7.82 -9.62 -19.13
CA PRO A 408 -8.34 -10.36 -17.98
C PRO A 408 -9.34 -11.46 -18.34
N GLU A 409 -9.77 -11.60 -19.59
CA GLU A 409 -10.95 -12.40 -19.97
C GLU A 409 -10.86 -13.86 -19.52
N GLU A 410 -9.71 -14.51 -19.70
CA GLU A 410 -9.52 -15.91 -19.31
C GLU A 410 -9.59 -16.15 -17.80
N ILE A 411 -9.09 -15.19 -17.00
CA ILE A 411 -9.19 -15.23 -15.53
C ILE A 411 -10.65 -15.15 -15.10
N ILE A 412 -11.43 -14.25 -15.73
CA ILE A 412 -12.86 -14.07 -15.42
C ILE A 412 -13.66 -15.31 -15.83
N LYS A 413 -13.39 -15.88 -17.01
CA LYS A 413 -14.02 -17.12 -17.47
C LYS A 413 -13.77 -18.25 -16.48
N THR A 414 -12.51 -18.44 -16.08
CA THR A 414 -12.13 -19.50 -15.13
C THR A 414 -12.79 -19.28 -13.77
N TYR A 415 -12.82 -18.05 -13.26
CA TYR A 415 -13.54 -17.71 -12.03
C TYR A 415 -15.01 -18.18 -12.08
N ASN A 416 -15.71 -17.90 -13.17
CA ASN A 416 -17.11 -18.29 -13.34
C ASN A 416 -17.26 -19.82 -13.39
N LEU A 417 -16.39 -20.53 -14.11
CA LEU A 417 -16.41 -22.00 -14.16
C LEU A 417 -16.23 -22.61 -12.76
N VAL A 418 -15.33 -22.07 -11.93
CA VAL A 418 -15.13 -22.53 -10.56
C VAL A 418 -16.35 -22.23 -9.71
N LYS A 419 -16.88 -21.02 -9.82
CA LYS A 419 -18.06 -20.56 -9.06
C LYS A 419 -19.31 -21.39 -9.37
N GLU A 420 -19.46 -21.85 -10.61
CA GLU A 420 -20.55 -22.72 -11.07
C GLU A 420 -20.31 -24.21 -10.75
N GLY A 421 -19.15 -24.57 -10.18
CA GLY A 421 -18.79 -25.96 -9.89
C GLY A 421 -18.43 -26.79 -11.13
N LEU A 422 -18.20 -26.14 -12.27
CA LEU A 422 -17.85 -26.76 -13.55
C LEU A 422 -16.35 -27.08 -13.68
N TRP A 423 -15.52 -26.48 -12.84
CA TRP A 423 -14.08 -26.72 -12.81
C TRP A 423 -13.54 -26.73 -11.38
N MET A 424 -12.69 -27.70 -11.07
CA MET A 424 -12.07 -27.86 -9.76
C MET A 424 -10.60 -27.41 -9.81
N PRO A 425 -10.15 -26.54 -8.90
CA PRO A 425 -8.77 -26.11 -8.87
C PRO A 425 -7.80 -27.23 -8.51
N GLU A 426 -6.93 -27.58 -9.45
CA GLU A 426 -5.81 -28.50 -9.24
C GLU A 426 -4.64 -28.10 -10.16
N ILE A 427 -3.41 -28.25 -9.68
CA ILE A 427 -2.20 -28.14 -10.49
C ILE A 427 -1.66 -29.54 -10.80
N THR A 428 -1.64 -29.92 -12.07
CA THR A 428 -1.16 -31.23 -12.53
C THR A 428 0.24 -31.14 -13.15
N ASN A 429 0.62 -29.96 -13.66
CA ASN A 429 1.83 -29.79 -14.47
C ASN A 429 2.63 -28.54 -14.08
N ILE A 430 3.92 -28.57 -14.35
CA ILE A 430 4.76 -27.38 -14.48
C ILE A 430 4.74 -26.94 -15.94
N GLY A 431 4.26 -25.72 -16.18
CA GLY A 431 4.11 -25.13 -17.50
C GLY A 431 5.21 -24.13 -17.83
N VAL A 432 5.43 -23.93 -19.13
CA VAL A 432 6.22 -22.81 -19.65
C VAL A 432 5.64 -22.36 -20.99
N TYR A 433 5.76 -21.07 -21.30
CA TYR A 433 5.40 -20.57 -22.62
C TYR A 433 6.58 -20.70 -23.58
N LEU A 434 6.32 -21.23 -24.77
CA LEU A 434 7.29 -21.38 -25.84
C LEU A 434 6.92 -20.48 -27.01
N ASN A 435 7.92 -19.94 -27.71
CA ASN A 435 7.71 -19.30 -29.00
C ASN A 435 7.55 -20.34 -30.12
N LYS A 436 7.29 -19.89 -31.35
CA LYS A 436 7.14 -20.76 -32.53
C LYS A 436 8.37 -21.64 -32.82
N ASN A 437 9.54 -21.26 -32.30
CA ASN A 437 10.80 -21.98 -32.47
C ASN A 437 11.09 -22.95 -31.30
N GLY A 438 10.14 -23.15 -30.39
CA GLY A 438 10.31 -23.99 -29.20
C GLY A 438 11.18 -23.39 -28.10
N GLN A 439 11.53 -22.10 -28.17
CA GLN A 439 12.31 -21.42 -27.14
C GLN A 439 11.41 -20.86 -26.06
N THR A 440 11.84 -20.99 -24.80
CA THR A 440 11.17 -20.43 -23.64
C THR A 440 11.04 -18.91 -23.72
N ILE A 441 9.85 -18.41 -23.43
CA ILE A 441 9.52 -16.99 -23.36
C ILE A 441 8.82 -16.63 -22.05
N MET A 442 8.92 -15.36 -21.65
CA MET A 442 8.23 -14.80 -20.48
C MET A 442 7.17 -13.79 -20.93
N PRO A 443 6.01 -14.23 -21.46
CA PRO A 443 4.97 -13.31 -21.89
C PRO A 443 4.38 -12.54 -20.70
N LEU A 444 3.63 -11.48 -21.01
CA LEU A 444 2.99 -10.65 -20.00
C LEU A 444 2.04 -11.47 -19.10
N PHE A 445 1.22 -12.33 -19.72
CA PHE A 445 0.21 -13.18 -19.09
C PHE A 445 0.77 -14.48 -18.50
N ARG A 446 2.07 -14.57 -18.24
CA ARG A 446 2.72 -15.83 -17.84
C ARG A 446 2.14 -16.48 -16.57
N ASN A 447 1.60 -15.69 -15.63
CA ASN A 447 0.95 -16.23 -14.44
C ASN A 447 -0.46 -16.78 -14.70
N ASN A 448 -1.08 -16.54 -15.86
CA ASN A 448 -2.38 -17.13 -16.21
C ASN A 448 -2.32 -18.66 -16.33
N MET A 449 -1.14 -19.28 -16.33
CA MET A 449 -0.97 -20.73 -16.48
C MET A 449 -1.82 -21.56 -15.49
N LEU A 450 -2.12 -21.01 -14.31
CA LEU A 450 -2.96 -21.67 -13.29
C LEU A 450 -4.35 -22.07 -13.82
N ILE A 451 -4.89 -21.36 -14.81
CA ILE A 451 -6.20 -21.68 -15.40
C ILE A 451 -6.18 -22.98 -16.22
N HIS A 452 -4.99 -23.41 -16.65
CA HIS A 452 -4.77 -24.63 -17.39
C HIS A 452 -4.37 -25.79 -16.47
N GLY A 453 -4.50 -25.63 -15.14
CA GLY A 453 -4.04 -26.61 -14.17
C GLY A 453 -2.51 -26.75 -14.14
N ALA A 454 -1.78 -25.68 -14.47
CA ALA A 454 -0.32 -25.72 -14.51
C ALA A 454 0.33 -24.57 -13.72
N SER A 455 1.39 -24.89 -12.99
CA SER A 455 2.21 -23.90 -12.31
C SER A 455 3.27 -23.36 -13.26
N GLN A 456 3.33 -22.05 -13.44
CA GLN A 456 4.29 -21.44 -14.36
C GLN A 456 5.72 -21.55 -13.81
N LEU A 457 6.62 -22.19 -14.55
CA LEU A 457 8.04 -22.33 -14.23
C LEU A 457 8.73 -20.96 -14.05
N LEU A 458 8.56 -20.10 -15.06
CA LEU A 458 9.12 -18.74 -15.08
C LEU A 458 8.01 -17.74 -14.79
N CYS A 459 7.58 -17.69 -13.54
CA CYS A 459 6.48 -16.86 -13.07
C CYS A 459 6.80 -15.37 -13.12
N TYR A 460 5.78 -14.53 -12.99
CA TYR A 460 5.97 -13.15 -12.55
C TYR A 460 5.94 -13.13 -11.02
N GLU A 461 7.11 -13.02 -10.38
CA GLU A 461 7.21 -12.93 -8.92
C GLU A 461 8.35 -12.00 -8.51
N PRO A 462 8.07 -10.70 -8.27
CA PRO A 462 9.10 -9.72 -7.89
C PRO A 462 9.84 -10.04 -6.59
N LEU A 463 9.32 -10.93 -5.74
CA LEU A 463 10.01 -11.41 -4.54
C LEU A 463 11.38 -12.00 -4.88
N PHE A 464 11.47 -12.82 -5.93
CA PHE A 464 12.71 -13.44 -6.41
C PHE A 464 13.48 -12.57 -7.41
N GLY A 465 13.07 -11.30 -7.52
CA GLY A 465 13.63 -10.32 -8.44
C GLY A 465 12.81 -10.15 -9.73
N TYR A 466 13.01 -9.02 -10.41
CA TYR A 466 12.21 -8.64 -11.59
C TYR A 466 12.40 -9.60 -12.79
N ARG A 467 13.53 -10.30 -12.84
CA ARG A 467 13.84 -11.33 -13.85
C ARG A 467 14.08 -12.70 -13.23
N LEU A 468 13.61 -12.91 -11.98
CA LEU A 468 13.84 -14.14 -11.20
C LEU A 468 15.34 -14.39 -10.91
N GLU A 469 16.11 -13.33 -10.70
CA GLU A 469 17.56 -13.39 -10.47
C GLU A 469 17.93 -14.27 -9.25
N ASP A 470 17.09 -14.26 -8.22
CA ASP A 470 17.30 -15.00 -6.97
C ASP A 470 16.41 -16.26 -6.88
N PHE A 471 15.73 -16.65 -7.97
CA PHE A 471 14.83 -17.80 -7.97
C PHE A 471 15.60 -19.12 -8.08
N PRO A 472 15.52 -20.02 -7.08
CA PRO A 472 16.24 -21.29 -7.10
C PRO A 472 15.52 -22.32 -7.98
N ILE A 473 15.78 -22.33 -9.28
CA ILE A 473 15.15 -23.26 -10.24
C ILE A 473 15.43 -24.72 -9.85
N LYS A 474 16.65 -25.07 -9.44
CA LYS A 474 17.11 -26.45 -9.15
C LYS A 474 16.71 -27.41 -10.29
N SER A 475 16.04 -28.53 -10.00
CA SER A 475 15.63 -29.54 -10.99
C SER A 475 14.23 -29.29 -11.57
N LEU A 476 13.60 -28.15 -11.30
CA LEU A 476 12.25 -27.83 -11.79
C LEU A 476 12.26 -27.68 -13.32
N HIS A 477 11.37 -28.38 -14.01
CA HIS A 477 11.30 -28.42 -15.47
C HIS A 477 9.85 -28.56 -15.96
N PRO A 478 9.55 -28.21 -17.23
CA PRO A 478 8.22 -28.41 -17.78
C PRO A 478 7.86 -29.90 -17.83
N GLY A 479 6.68 -30.28 -17.33
CA GLY A 479 6.26 -31.67 -17.22
C GLY A 479 5.20 -31.89 -16.14
N PRO A 480 4.80 -33.14 -15.85
CA PRO A 480 3.93 -33.45 -14.72
C PRO A 480 4.55 -32.98 -13.40
N ALA A 481 3.74 -32.36 -12.52
CA ALA A 481 4.22 -31.86 -11.23
C ALA A 481 4.63 -32.99 -10.27
N MET A 482 4.03 -34.17 -10.45
CA MET A 482 4.30 -35.39 -9.67
C MET A 482 5.35 -36.30 -10.33
N GLU A 483 6.05 -35.83 -11.37
CA GLU A 483 7.15 -36.58 -11.97
C GLU A 483 8.30 -36.76 -10.98
N GLU A 484 8.81 -37.98 -10.88
CA GLU A 484 9.91 -38.35 -9.98
C GLU A 484 11.24 -38.31 -10.73
N ASN A 485 12.21 -37.55 -10.21
CA ASN A 485 13.55 -37.48 -10.78
C ASN A 485 14.58 -37.42 -9.65
N LYS A 486 15.48 -38.40 -9.59
CA LYS A 486 16.56 -38.49 -8.58
C LYS A 486 16.08 -38.31 -7.14
N GLY A 487 14.94 -38.92 -6.78
CA GLY A 487 14.41 -38.93 -5.41
C GLY A 487 13.59 -37.70 -5.01
N VAL A 488 13.36 -36.76 -5.93
CA VAL A 488 12.48 -35.60 -5.72
C VAL A 488 11.36 -35.52 -6.77
N LEU A 489 10.29 -34.81 -6.42
CA LEU A 489 9.16 -34.50 -7.30
C LEU A 489 9.40 -33.21 -8.08
N ASN A 490 8.77 -33.07 -9.26
CA ASN A 490 8.83 -31.86 -10.08
C ASN A 490 7.92 -30.72 -9.54
N ILE A 491 7.97 -30.48 -8.23
CA ILE A 491 7.24 -29.42 -7.53
C ILE A 491 8.02 -28.98 -6.29
N LYS A 492 8.08 -27.67 -6.04
CA LYS A 492 8.81 -27.05 -4.93
C LYS A 492 8.10 -27.32 -3.61
N ASN A 493 8.88 -27.52 -2.56
CA ASN A 493 8.40 -27.47 -1.19
C ASN A 493 8.54 -26.04 -0.64
N PRO A 494 7.45 -25.26 -0.56
CA PRO A 494 7.56 -23.85 -0.24
C PRO A 494 7.88 -23.57 1.23
N SER A 495 7.81 -24.55 2.13
CA SER A 495 8.28 -24.37 3.51
C SER A 495 9.80 -24.14 3.57
N CYS A 496 10.53 -24.69 2.59
CA CYS A 496 11.98 -24.54 2.47
C CYS A 496 12.42 -23.12 2.10
N TYR A 497 11.54 -22.31 1.51
CA TYR A 497 11.83 -20.90 1.24
C TYR A 497 11.91 -20.05 2.51
N VAL A 498 11.13 -20.40 3.54
CA VAL A 498 10.89 -19.51 4.68
C VAL A 498 11.63 -20.00 5.91
N TRP A 499 11.58 -21.32 6.17
CA TRP A 499 12.15 -21.95 7.36
C TRP A 499 12.92 -23.22 6.98
N PRO A 500 14.01 -23.09 6.21
CA PRO A 500 14.81 -24.24 5.74
C PRO A 500 15.31 -25.12 6.88
N GLU A 501 15.88 -24.52 7.92
CA GLU A 501 16.53 -25.25 9.03
C GLU A 501 15.60 -26.21 9.77
N VAL A 502 14.42 -25.73 10.21
CA VAL A 502 13.45 -26.58 10.95
C VAL A 502 12.71 -27.58 10.05
N ASN A 503 12.77 -27.39 8.73
CA ASN A 503 12.20 -28.33 7.76
C ASN A 503 13.28 -29.25 7.16
N ASN A 504 14.52 -29.22 7.67
CA ASN A 504 15.66 -30.01 7.21
C ASN A 504 15.86 -29.96 5.69
N CYS A 505 15.80 -28.76 5.12
CA CYS A 505 15.98 -28.53 3.68
C CYS A 505 16.72 -27.23 3.40
N GLU A 506 17.09 -27.02 2.14
CA GLU A 506 17.66 -25.78 1.64
C GLU A 506 16.62 -24.91 0.91
N PRO A 507 16.79 -23.58 0.88
CA PRO A 507 15.93 -22.69 0.09
C PRO A 507 15.70 -23.18 -1.35
N GLY A 508 14.43 -23.34 -1.71
CA GLY A 508 14.02 -23.80 -3.04
C GLY A 508 14.08 -25.29 -3.28
N ASP A 509 14.25 -26.12 -2.25
CA ASP A 509 14.10 -27.58 -2.40
C ASP A 509 12.72 -28.01 -2.88
N HIS A 510 12.70 -29.21 -3.46
CA HIS A 510 11.52 -29.87 -3.97
C HIS A 510 10.91 -30.75 -2.88
N PHE A 511 9.64 -31.13 -3.06
CA PHE A 511 9.11 -32.25 -2.28
C PHE A 511 9.88 -33.53 -2.62
N THR A 512 10.24 -34.31 -1.61
CA THR A 512 10.86 -35.63 -1.83
C THR A 512 9.80 -36.66 -2.25
N VAL A 513 10.22 -37.79 -2.82
CA VAL A 513 9.31 -38.90 -3.15
C VAL A 513 8.59 -39.42 -1.89
N GLU A 514 9.20 -39.33 -0.72
CA GLU A 514 8.59 -39.69 0.56
C GLU A 514 7.47 -38.72 0.97
N GLN A 515 7.50 -37.49 0.47
CA GLN A 515 6.50 -36.44 0.74
C GLN A 515 5.38 -36.39 -0.32
N LYS A 516 5.21 -37.45 -1.12
CA LYS A 516 4.24 -37.51 -2.23
C LYS A 516 2.81 -37.12 -1.85
N GLU A 517 2.31 -37.57 -0.70
CA GLU A 517 0.97 -37.21 -0.23
C GLU A 517 0.85 -35.74 0.17
N ALA A 518 1.90 -35.16 0.76
CA ALA A 518 1.96 -33.73 1.07
C ALA A 518 1.97 -32.89 -0.22
N ALA A 519 2.75 -33.31 -1.22
CA ALA A 519 2.79 -32.68 -2.54
C ALA A 519 1.41 -32.73 -3.23
N LYS A 520 0.75 -33.90 -3.24
CA LYS A 520 -0.59 -34.07 -3.81
C LYS A 520 -1.64 -33.18 -3.13
N THR A 521 -1.56 -33.09 -1.80
CA THR A 521 -2.41 -32.19 -1.00
C THR A 521 -2.16 -30.73 -1.37
N PHE A 522 -0.89 -30.33 -1.50
CA PHE A 522 -0.49 -28.98 -1.88
C PHE A 522 -0.96 -28.58 -3.28
N LEU A 523 -0.81 -29.46 -4.27
CA LEU A 523 -1.27 -29.26 -5.66
C LEU A 523 -2.78 -29.09 -5.78
N ASN A 524 -3.54 -29.62 -4.81
CA ASN A 524 -4.98 -29.49 -4.68
C ASN A 524 -5.40 -28.33 -3.76
N PHE A 525 -4.52 -27.33 -3.58
CA PHE A 525 -4.76 -26.13 -2.76
C PHE A 525 -5.16 -26.45 -1.32
N ARG A 526 -4.72 -27.57 -0.76
CA ARG A 526 -4.99 -27.93 0.64
C ARG A 526 -3.74 -27.73 1.49
N HIS A 527 -3.98 -27.54 2.79
CA HIS A 527 -2.90 -27.44 3.76
C HIS A 527 -2.12 -28.76 3.85
N PHE A 528 -0.79 -28.69 3.75
CA PHE A 528 0.11 -29.81 4.01
C PHE A 528 0.91 -29.57 5.30
N PRO A 529 1.39 -30.61 6.00
CA PRO A 529 2.14 -30.45 7.24
C PRO A 529 3.55 -29.89 6.99
N PHE A 530 3.96 -28.87 7.76
CA PHE A 530 5.32 -28.33 7.77
C PHE A 530 5.66 -27.79 9.17
N GLN A 531 6.95 -27.56 9.43
CA GLN A 531 7.45 -27.08 10.71
C GLN A 531 7.64 -25.56 10.72
N MET A 532 7.39 -24.94 11.87
CA MET A 532 7.61 -23.52 12.12
C MET A 532 8.57 -23.34 13.32
N PRO A 533 9.51 -22.38 13.26
CA PRO A 533 10.36 -22.07 14.40
C PRO A 533 9.54 -21.51 15.57
N THR A 534 10.12 -21.56 16.77
CA THR A 534 9.48 -21.06 18.00
C THR A 534 9.13 -19.57 17.90
N SER A 535 9.96 -18.76 17.24
CA SER A 535 9.69 -17.34 16.97
C SER A 535 8.37 -17.14 16.21
N GLN A 536 8.16 -17.91 15.14
CA GLN A 536 6.92 -17.85 14.35
C GLN A 536 5.70 -18.33 15.16
N ARG A 537 5.85 -19.40 15.94
CA ARG A 537 4.76 -19.91 16.80
C ARG A 537 4.33 -18.87 17.84
N ILE A 538 5.29 -18.22 18.50
CA ILE A 538 5.04 -17.11 19.43
C ILE A 538 4.37 -15.95 18.68
N ALA A 539 4.87 -15.59 17.49
CA ALA A 539 4.31 -14.51 16.70
C ALA A 539 2.85 -14.78 16.29
N ASN A 540 2.49 -16.02 15.97
CA ASN A 540 1.11 -16.45 15.69
C ASN A 540 0.22 -16.30 16.93
N TRP A 541 0.69 -16.71 18.12
CA TRP A 541 -0.04 -16.54 19.37
C TRP A 541 -0.27 -15.07 19.72
N ILE A 542 0.79 -14.24 19.64
CA ILE A 542 0.70 -12.79 19.87
C ILE A 542 -0.34 -12.18 18.92
N ASN A 543 -0.30 -12.57 17.63
CA ASN A 543 -1.24 -12.09 16.63
C ASN A 543 -2.69 -12.42 17.00
N GLY A 544 -2.96 -13.71 17.25
CA GLY A 544 -4.30 -14.20 17.58
C GLY A 544 -4.86 -13.58 18.85
N LEU A 545 -4.07 -13.54 19.93
CA LEU A 545 -4.47 -12.93 21.20
C LEU A 545 -4.74 -11.42 21.04
N SER A 546 -3.91 -10.73 20.26
CA SER A 546 -4.08 -9.29 20.00
C SER A 546 -5.34 -9.02 19.18
N LEU A 547 -5.64 -9.87 18.20
CA LEU A 547 -6.88 -9.78 17.43
C LEU A 547 -8.11 -10.02 18.31
N ILE A 548 -8.09 -11.06 19.15
CA ILE A 548 -9.19 -11.35 20.09
C ILE A 548 -9.40 -10.18 21.05
N ALA A 549 -8.32 -9.66 21.66
CA ALA A 549 -8.40 -8.53 22.58
C ALA A 549 -8.94 -7.26 21.90
N ALA A 550 -8.49 -6.97 20.68
CA ALA A 550 -8.94 -5.81 19.91
C ALA A 550 -10.42 -5.94 19.53
N LEU A 551 -10.86 -7.10 19.03
CA LEU A 551 -12.27 -7.35 18.68
C LEU A 551 -13.17 -7.33 19.91
N PHE A 552 -12.73 -7.93 21.03
CA PHE A 552 -13.45 -7.89 22.30
C PHE A 552 -13.65 -6.44 22.77
N PHE A 553 -12.59 -5.63 22.74
CA PHE A 553 -12.68 -4.21 23.07
C PHE A 553 -13.66 -3.46 22.16
N LEU A 554 -13.61 -3.69 20.83
CA LEU A 554 -14.52 -3.04 19.88
C LEU A 554 -15.98 -3.41 20.14
N THR A 555 -16.26 -4.68 20.46
CA THR A 555 -17.60 -5.14 20.84
C THR A 555 -18.09 -4.45 22.11
N LEU A 556 -17.25 -4.35 23.15
CA LEU A 556 -17.60 -3.64 24.38
C LEU A 556 -17.85 -2.15 24.15
N TYR A 557 -17.00 -1.50 23.36
CA TYR A 557 -17.16 -0.10 23.00
C TYR A 557 -18.48 0.13 22.24
N GLY A 558 -18.79 -0.74 21.27
CA GLY A 558 -20.03 -0.70 20.50
C GLY A 558 -21.28 -0.89 21.37
N ALA A 559 -21.27 -1.88 22.26
CA ALA A 559 -22.36 -2.11 23.22
C ALA A 559 -22.60 -0.88 24.12
N ARG A 560 -21.52 -0.27 24.63
CA ARG A 560 -21.59 0.97 25.43
C ARG A 560 -22.19 2.13 24.62
N ALA A 561 -21.74 2.32 23.37
CA ALA A 561 -22.25 3.38 22.50
C ALA A 561 -23.75 3.21 22.22
N LEU A 562 -24.21 1.96 22.00
CA LEU A 562 -25.62 1.64 21.81
C LEU A 562 -26.46 1.96 23.06
N ILE A 563 -25.98 1.60 24.25
CA ILE A 563 -26.66 1.90 25.52
C ILE A 563 -26.74 3.42 25.74
N ALA A 564 -25.66 4.15 25.45
CA ALA A 564 -25.65 5.60 25.56
C ALA A 564 -26.65 6.25 24.59
N TYR A 565 -26.70 5.78 23.34
CA TYR A 565 -27.66 6.24 22.33
C TYR A 565 -29.11 6.04 22.78
N ARG A 566 -29.46 4.83 23.28
CA ARG A 566 -30.81 4.54 23.80
C ARG A 566 -31.21 5.38 25.00
N ARG A 567 -30.26 5.81 25.83
CA ARG A 567 -30.52 6.74 26.95
C ARG A 567 -30.72 8.18 26.50
N MET A 568 -30.24 8.55 25.32
CA MET A 568 -30.32 9.90 24.75
C MET A 568 -31.50 10.08 23.78
N SER A 569 -32.23 9.01 23.43
CA SER A 569 -33.50 9.09 22.71
C SER A 569 -34.67 9.12 23.69
N PRO A 570 -35.12 10.29 24.19
CA PRO A 570 -36.44 10.39 24.79
C PRO A 570 -37.48 10.30 23.66
N PHE A 571 -38.61 9.63 23.93
CA PHE A 571 -39.79 9.38 23.06
C PHE A 571 -39.83 8.05 22.29
N GLU A 572 -40.32 7.01 22.96
CA GLU A 572 -41.51 6.23 22.56
C GLU A 572 -42.14 5.64 23.83
N SER A 573 -42.98 6.45 24.51
CA SER A 573 -44.11 6.04 25.36
C SER A 573 -44.90 7.27 25.76
#